data_AF-A0AAV6BJI9-F1
#
_entry.id   AF-A0AAV6BJI9-F1
#
_cell.length_a   1.000
_cell.length_b   1.000
_cell.length_c   1.000
_cell.angle_alpha   90.00
_cell.angle_beta   90.00
_cell.angle_gamma   90.00
#
_symmetry.space_group_name_H-M   'P 1'
#
loop_
_entity.id
_entity.type
_entity.pdbx_description
1 polymer ?
#
loop_
_entity_poly.entity_id
_entity_poly.type
_entity_poly.pdbx_seq_one_letter_code
_entity_poly.pdbx_strand_id
1 'polypeptide(L)' 'MNAMQRLSLEVELMSEPCLWRWEIRDPERGEVVESSWAREWMAYESPEEAERAGRQRLRSLARR' A
#
# COMPACT_ATOMS: atom_id res chain seq x y z
N MET A 1 -18.86 -18.37 -1.67
CA MET A 1 -17.58 -17.91 -2.25
C MET A 1 -16.83 -17.17 -1.15
N ASN A 2 -15.96 -17.85 -0.41
CA ASN A 2 -15.10 -17.22 0.60
C ASN A 2 -13.83 -16.75 -0.12
N ALA A 3 -13.96 -15.66 -0.87
CA ALA A 3 -12.78 -14.94 -1.35
C ALA A 3 -12.19 -14.24 -0.12
N MET A 4 -11.20 -14.87 0.52
CA MET A 4 -10.22 -14.11 1.30
C MET A 4 -9.69 -13.04 0.35
N GLN A 5 -10.23 -11.82 0.42
CA GLN A 5 -9.82 -10.68 -0.40
C GLN A 5 -8.31 -10.54 -0.24
N ARG A 6 -7.58 -11.01 -1.25
CA ARG A 6 -6.13 -11.11 -1.17
C ARG A 6 -5.56 -9.78 -1.61
N LEU A 7 -5.70 -8.80 -0.74
CA LEU A 7 -5.16 -7.48 -0.96
C LEU A 7 -3.66 -7.58 -1.30
N SER A 8 -3.24 -6.89 -2.35
CA SER A 8 -1.84 -6.80 -2.76
C SER A 8 -1.23 -5.50 -2.23
N LEU A 9 0.08 -5.50 -2.05
CA LEU A 9 0.86 -4.31 -1.72
C LEU A 9 1.69 -3.93 -2.94
N GLU A 10 1.62 -2.66 -3.32
CA GLU A 10 2.48 -2.07 -4.33
C GLU A 10 3.27 -0.91 -3.73
N VAL A 11 4.49 -0.74 -4.23
CA VAL A 11 5.39 0.35 -3.86
C VAL A 11 5.72 1.12 -5.13
N GLU A 12 5.49 2.43 -5.11
CA GLU A 12 5.59 3.29 -6.27
C GLU A 12 6.46 4.51 -5.93
N LEU A 13 7.35 4.87 -6.86
CA LEU A 13 8.11 6.10 -6.79
C LEU A 13 7.23 7.26 -7.29
N MET A 14 7.05 8.27 -6.44
CA MET A 14 6.37 9.50 -6.83
C MET A 14 7.27 10.31 -7.77
N SER A 15 6.65 10.92 -8.78
CA SER A 15 7.37 11.74 -9.77
C SER A 15 8.00 12.98 -9.13
N GLU A 16 7.28 13.68 -8.25
CA GLU A 16 7.79 14.81 -7.46
C GLU A 16 6.98 14.94 -6.15
N PRO A 17 7.63 14.93 -4.97
CA PRO A 17 9.05 14.67 -4.73
C PRO A 17 9.42 13.20 -5.08
N CYS A 18 10.69 12.93 -5.40
CA CYS A 18 11.22 11.60 -5.70
C CYS A 18 11.28 10.70 -4.43
N LEU A 19 10.13 10.49 -3.80
CA LEU A 19 9.94 9.69 -2.61
C LEU A 19 9.01 8.52 -2.94
N TRP A 20 9.10 7.49 -2.12
CA TRP A 20 8.35 6.25 -2.28
C TRP A 20 7.06 6.30 -1.49
N ARG A 21 5.99 5.75 -2.06
CA ARG A 21 4.72 5.51 -1.39
C ARG A 21 4.34 4.04 -1.50
N TRP A 22 3.56 3.55 -0.56
CA TRP A 22 2.87 2.28 -0.68
C TRP A 22 1.38 2.47 -0.95
N GLU A 23 0.82 1.55 -1.73
CA GLU A 23 -0.62 1.39 -1.98
C GLU A 23 -1.03 -0.06 -1.74
N ILE A 24 -2.16 -0.27 -1.08
CA ILE A 24 -2.79 -1.57 -0.92
C ILE A 24 -3.95 -1.62 -1.90
N ARG A 25 -3.94 -2.63 -2.78
CA ARG A 25 -4.96 -2.79 -3.83
C ARG A 25 -5.80 -4.03 -3.62
N ASP A 26 -7.06 -3.94 -4.04
CA ASP A 26 -7.90 -5.11 -4.26
C ASP A 26 -7.67 -5.61 -5.70
N PRO A 27 -7.00 -6.75 -5.90
CA PRO A 27 -6.72 -7.25 -7.25
C PRO A 27 -7.99 -7.71 -7.99
N GLU A 28 -9.08 -8.01 -7.30
CA GLU A 28 -10.34 -8.42 -7.95
C GLU A 28 -11.06 -7.21 -8.56
N ARG A 29 -10.92 -6.04 -7.93
CA ARG A 29 -11.57 -4.79 -8.36
C ARG A 29 -10.62 -3.84 -9.09
N GLY A 30 -9.31 -4.06 -8.99
CA GLY A 30 -8.28 -3.15 -9.49
C GLY A 30 -8.24 -1.81 -8.74
N GLU A 31 -8.84 -1.74 -7.55
CA GLU A 31 -9.03 -0.51 -6.79
C GLU A 31 -7.96 -0.35 -5.71
N VAL A 32 -7.54 0.90 -5.45
CA VAL A 32 -6.71 1.24 -4.28
C VAL A 32 -7.61 1.27 -3.05
N VAL A 33 -7.35 0.37 -2.11
CA VAL A 33 -8.06 0.27 -0.83
C VAL A 33 -7.46 1.25 0.18
N GLU A 34 -6.13 1.34 0.23
CA GLU A 34 -5.41 2.29 1.08
C GLU A 34 -4.13 2.79 0.41
N SER A 35 -3.72 4.01 0.75
CA SER A 35 -2.51 4.65 0.22
C SER A 35 -1.87 5.51 1.31
N SER A 36 -0.57 5.34 1.52
CA SER A 36 0.22 6.16 2.45
C SER A 36 0.21 7.64 2.09
N TRP A 37 0.22 7.96 0.79
CA TRP A 37 0.23 9.34 0.34
C TRP A 37 -1.17 9.95 0.35
N ALA A 38 -2.14 9.31 -0.31
CA ALA A 38 -3.47 9.91 -0.46
C ALA A 38 -4.23 10.05 0.87
N ARG A 39 -3.93 9.17 1.84
CA ARG A 39 -4.63 9.15 3.14
C ARG A 39 -3.81 9.77 4.27
N GLU A 40 -2.53 9.44 4.35
CA GLU A 40 -1.67 9.80 5.49
C GLU A 40 -0.63 10.87 5.15
N TRP A 41 -0.53 11.28 3.88
CA TRP A 41 0.48 12.22 3.37
C TRP A 41 1.90 11.80 3.77
N MET A 42 2.12 10.48 3.82
CA MET A 42 3.38 9.87 4.19
C MET A 42 4.09 9.34 2.95
N ALA A 43 5.35 9.71 2.80
CA ALA A 43 6.25 9.19 1.78
C ALA A 43 7.58 8.82 2.45
N TYR A 44 8.34 7.95 1.78
CA TYR A 44 9.54 7.31 2.32
C TYR A 44 10.74 7.58 1.42
N GLU A 45 11.93 7.60 2.00
CA GLU A 45 13.16 7.87 1.23
C GLU A 45 13.61 6.64 0.41
N SER A 46 13.13 5.45 0.76
CA SER A 46 13.50 4.20 0.11
C SER A 46 12.29 3.30 -0.17
N PRO A 47 12.36 2.46 -1.23
CA PRO A 47 11.31 1.49 -1.53
C PRO A 47 11.17 0.46 -0.40
N GLU A 48 12.27 0.06 0.25
CA GLU A 48 12.25 -0.92 1.34
C GLU A 48 11.53 -0.41 2.58
N GLU A 49 11.65 0.89 2.90
CA GLU A 49 10.89 1.52 3.99
C GLU A 49 9.40 1.58 3.67
N ALA A 50 9.05 2.02 2.45
CA ALA A 50 7.66 2.03 1.98
C ALA A 50 7.06 0.62 2.01
N GLU A 51 7.80 -0.38 1.55
CA GLU A 51 7.36 -1.78 1.55
C GLU A 51 7.14 -2.29 2.97
N ARG A 52 8.07 -2.01 3.89
CA ARG A 52 7.96 -2.45 5.29
C ARG A 52 6.74 -1.86 5.97
N ALA A 53 6.53 -0.55 5.82
CA ALA A 53 5.37 0.15 6.35
C ALA A 53 4.06 -0.39 5.74
N GLY A 54 4.02 -0.55 4.41
CA GLY A 54 2.88 -1.10 3.70
C GLY A 54 2.56 -2.54 4.09
N ARG A 55 3.56 -3.42 4.28
CA ARG A 55 3.37 -4.80 4.76
C ARG A 55 2.80 -4.83 6.17
N GLN A 56 3.23 -3.92 7.05
CA GLN A 56 2.66 -3.79 8.39
C GLN A 56 1.17 -3.41 8.30
N ARG A 57 0.82 -2.47 7.42
CA ARG A 57 -0.56 -2.08 7.21
C ARG A 57 -1.42 -3.19 6.62
N LEU A 58 -0.92 -3.88 5.58
CA LEU A 58 -1.59 -5.03 4.96
C LEU A 58 -1.89 -6.14 5.99
N ARG A 59 -0.94 -6.46 6.87
CA ARG A 59 -1.15 -7.42 7.97
C ARG A 59 -2.22 -6.97 8.95
N SER A 60 -2.35 -5.67 9.19
CA SER A 60 -3.40 -5.12 10.07
C SER A 60 -4.80 -5.23 9.45
N LEU A 61 -4.91 -5.12 8.13
CA LEU A 61 -6.15 -5.31 7.38
C LEU A 61 -6.55 -6.78 7.32
N ALA A 62 -5.60 -7.69 7.11
CA ALA A 62 -5.86 -9.13 7.10
C ALA A 62 -6.29 -9.72 8.46
N ARG A 63 -6.18 -8.93 9.54
CA ARG A 63 -6.61 -9.31 10.90
C ARG A 63 -8.00 -8.76 11.29
N ARG A 64 -8.62 -7.96 10.43
CA ARG A 64 -9.97 -7.41 10.64
C ARG A 64 -11.01 -8.33 10.00
#